data_AF-A0A101JRG3-F1
#
_entry.id   AF-A0A101JRG3-F1
#
_cell.length_a   1.000
_cell.length_b   1.000
_cell.length_c   1.000
_cell.angle_alpha   90.00
_cell.angle_beta   90.00
_cell.angle_gamma   90.00
#
_symmetry.space_group_name_H-M   'P 1'
#
loop_
_entity.id
_entity.type
_entity.pdbx_description
1 polymer ?
#
loop_
_entity_poly.entity_id
_entity_poly.type
_entity_poly.pdbx_seq_one_letter_code
_entity_poly.pdbx_strand_id
1 'polypeptide(L)'
;MMFRRLGGRPAATAIAAMTAAALVAATPMPAQAVDPATIVGAALKAYDVYQKLAGGGLTLDDATTKIIDAVNAAKTDIMRHTDRLATAEVRACTTSAVINVADIGALSPDSRQLFALNATDCVTLAQSLLATVGNAGSVDELGFAVNVVGPIALLARTSAGLMTGGLRSSLTSADSTVLTRLKPSCRDIPLWGDAGPGQPVEVEIICTAYNGAQGYDSVVLRIKRGQPLPPIDHTSAIDDAVSATSYPVAKAALPVLTS
;
A
#
# COMPACT_ATOMS: atom_id res chain seq x y z
N MET A 1 -56.95 44.79 -2.17
CA MET A 1 -55.91 45.78 -1.84
C MET A 1 -54.99 45.92 -3.03
N MET A 2 -55.04 47.09 -3.67
CA MET A 2 -54.16 47.56 -4.75
C MET A 2 -52.78 47.96 -4.22
N PHE A 3 -51.83 48.08 -5.16
CA PHE A 3 -50.57 48.87 -5.23
C PHE A 3 -49.34 47.96 -5.45
N ARG A 4 -48.38 48.22 -6.36
CA ARG A 4 -48.22 49.10 -7.53
C ARG A 4 -46.88 48.66 -8.16
N ARG A 5 -46.83 48.39 -9.46
CA ARG A 5 -45.58 48.19 -10.22
C ARG A 5 -44.92 49.54 -10.49
N LEU A 6 -43.61 49.66 -10.20
CA LEU A 6 -42.59 50.51 -10.83
C LEU A 6 -41.25 49.78 -10.58
N GLY A 7 -40.36 49.48 -11.52
CA GLY A 7 -39.91 50.26 -12.68
C GLY A 7 -38.52 50.83 -12.36
N GLY A 8 -37.46 50.32 -13.01
CA GLY A 8 -36.13 50.95 -12.97
C GLY A 8 -34.95 49.97 -12.97
N ARG A 9 -34.39 49.70 -14.17
CA ARG A 9 -33.04 49.14 -14.32
C ARG A 9 -32.06 50.31 -14.47
N PRO A 10 -30.93 50.33 -13.75
CA PRO A 10 -29.73 50.98 -14.25
C PRO A 10 -28.78 49.92 -14.80
N ALA A 11 -28.33 50.13 -16.04
CA ALA A 11 -27.22 49.45 -16.64
C ALA A 11 -25.93 49.85 -15.91
N ALA A 12 -25.23 48.88 -15.34
CA ALA A 12 -23.90 49.08 -14.80
C ALA A 12 -22.87 48.64 -15.85
N THR A 13 -22.15 49.62 -16.38
CA THR A 13 -21.03 49.47 -17.31
C THR A 13 -19.86 48.80 -16.59
N ALA A 14 -19.54 47.56 -16.94
CA ALA A 14 -18.37 46.86 -16.42
C ALA A 14 -17.13 47.29 -17.20
N ILE A 15 -16.23 48.06 -16.56
CA ILE A 15 -14.89 48.33 -17.07
C ILE A 15 -14.04 47.09 -16.77
N ALA A 16 -13.86 46.24 -17.78
CA ALA A 16 -12.96 45.09 -17.71
C ALA A 16 -11.50 45.57 -17.85
N ALA A 17 -10.83 45.81 -16.72
CA ALA A 17 -9.38 45.91 -16.70
C ALA A 17 -8.79 44.51 -16.88
N MET A 18 -8.40 44.16 -18.11
CA MET A 18 -7.63 42.94 -18.40
C MET A 18 -6.21 43.12 -17.87
N THR A 19 -5.96 42.68 -16.63
CA THR A 19 -4.61 42.42 -16.15
C THR A 19 -4.08 41.21 -16.91
N ALA A 20 -3.15 41.45 -17.85
CA ALA A 20 -2.38 40.40 -18.50
C ALA A 20 -1.49 39.72 -17.44
N ALA A 21 -2.01 38.67 -16.80
CA ALA A 21 -1.19 37.76 -16.03
C ALA A 21 -0.26 37.04 -17.01
N ALA A 22 1.03 37.35 -16.96
CA ALA A 22 2.04 36.56 -17.63
C ALA A 22 1.96 35.13 -17.08
N LEU A 23 1.34 34.23 -17.85
CA LEU A 23 1.43 32.79 -17.63
C LEU A 23 2.89 32.41 -17.81
N VAL A 24 3.65 32.44 -16.71
CA VAL A 24 4.93 31.73 -16.63
C VAL A 24 4.55 30.27 -16.84
N ALA A 25 4.80 29.77 -18.05
CA ALA A 25 4.66 28.37 -18.38
C ALA A 25 5.66 27.61 -17.50
N ALA A 26 5.20 27.18 -16.32
CA ALA A 26 5.93 26.23 -15.51
C ALA A 26 6.02 24.97 -16.36
N THR A 27 7.22 24.70 -16.90
CA THR A 27 7.50 23.43 -17.55
C THR A 27 7.17 22.33 -16.53
N PRO A 28 6.25 21.40 -16.82
CA PRO A 28 5.95 20.33 -15.88
C PRO A 28 7.25 19.61 -15.58
N MET A 29 7.74 19.72 -14.34
CA MET A 29 8.87 18.90 -13.93
C MET A 29 8.44 17.45 -14.11
N PRO A 30 9.29 16.59 -14.71
CA PRO A 30 8.97 15.18 -14.86
C PRO A 30 8.64 14.64 -13.48
N ALA A 31 7.43 14.07 -13.34
CA ALA A 31 7.03 13.45 -12.09
C ALA A 31 8.08 12.39 -11.73
N GLN A 32 8.82 12.61 -10.65
CA GLN A 32 9.78 11.62 -10.16
C GLN A 32 9.03 10.30 -9.95
N ALA A 33 9.54 9.21 -10.52
CA ALA A 33 8.95 7.91 -10.32
C ALA A 33 8.91 7.61 -8.82
N VAL A 34 7.73 7.26 -8.29
CA VAL A 34 7.62 6.62 -6.97
C VAL A 34 8.41 5.31 -7.06
N ASP A 35 9.30 5.05 -6.12
CA ASP A 35 9.89 3.72 -5.94
C ASP A 35 9.04 2.92 -4.92
N PRO A 36 8.24 1.94 -5.37
CA PRO A 36 7.44 1.12 -4.46
C PRO A 36 8.31 0.33 -3.48
N ALA A 37 9.54 -0.04 -3.85
CA ALA A 37 10.42 -0.82 -2.98
C ALA A 37 10.79 -0.05 -1.70
N THR A 38 10.95 1.27 -1.78
CA THR A 38 11.17 2.13 -0.61
C THR A 38 9.97 2.13 0.34
N ILE A 39 8.74 2.15 -0.20
CA ILE A 39 7.50 2.07 0.61
C ILE A 39 7.37 0.69 1.25
N VAL A 40 7.62 -0.37 0.49
CA VAL A 40 7.66 -1.76 0.97
C VAL A 40 8.63 -1.87 2.15
N GLY A 41 9.87 -1.40 1.98
CA GLY A 41 10.89 -1.44 3.03
C GLY A 41 10.50 -0.70 4.31
N ALA A 42 9.88 0.47 4.19
CA ALA A 42 9.38 1.23 5.34
C ALA A 42 8.24 0.51 6.08
N ALA A 43 7.27 -0.05 5.35
CA ALA A 43 6.16 -0.78 5.95
C ALA A 43 6.62 -2.07 6.65
N LEU A 44 7.52 -2.83 6.01
CA LEU A 44 8.15 -4.02 6.61
C LEU A 44 8.88 -3.68 7.91
N LYS A 45 9.68 -2.62 7.90
CA LYS A 45 10.40 -2.14 9.08
C LYS A 45 9.43 -1.72 10.19
N ALA A 46 8.33 -1.06 9.85
CA ALA A 46 7.33 -0.64 10.85
C ALA A 46 6.64 -1.85 11.52
N TYR A 47 6.32 -2.91 10.77
CA TYR A 47 5.79 -4.15 11.34
C TYR A 47 6.80 -4.90 12.21
N ASP A 48 8.06 -5.01 11.78
CA ASP A 48 9.14 -5.60 12.60
C ASP A 48 9.31 -4.86 13.93
N VAL A 49 9.30 -3.53 13.90
CA VAL A 49 9.38 -2.70 15.11
C VAL A 49 8.16 -2.93 16.01
N TYR A 50 6.95 -2.96 15.45
CA TYR A 50 5.75 -3.25 16.22
C TYR A 50 5.77 -4.66 16.82
N GLN A 51 6.25 -5.66 16.10
CA GLN A 51 6.40 -7.02 16.62
C GLN A 51 7.30 -7.06 17.85
N LYS A 52 8.45 -6.36 17.78
CA LYS A 52 9.38 -6.25 18.91
C LYS A 52 8.76 -5.52 20.10
N LEU A 53 7.97 -4.47 19.87
CA LEU A 53 7.19 -3.81 20.93
C LEU A 53 6.20 -4.79 21.59
N ALA A 54 5.39 -5.49 20.78
CA ALA A 54 4.38 -6.43 21.27
C ALA A 54 4.98 -7.61 22.04
N GLY A 55 6.18 -8.05 21.65
CA GLY A 55 6.95 -9.09 22.36
C GLY A 55 7.76 -8.58 23.57
N GLY A 56 7.67 -7.30 23.93
CA GLY A 56 8.42 -6.71 25.04
C GLY A 56 9.92 -6.48 24.78
N GLY A 57 10.36 -6.63 23.52
CA GLY A 57 11.75 -6.41 23.09
C GLY A 57 12.11 -4.94 22.82
N LEU A 58 11.13 -4.04 22.79
CA LEU A 58 11.32 -2.59 22.70
C LEU A 58 10.41 -1.88 23.71
N THR A 59 10.86 -0.72 24.18
CA THR A 59 9.98 0.21 24.88
C THR A 59 9.02 0.88 23.91
N LEU A 60 7.92 1.44 24.43
CA LEU A 60 6.97 2.20 23.60
C LEU A 60 7.65 3.40 22.90
N ASP A 61 8.57 4.08 23.59
CA ASP A 61 9.27 5.24 23.05
C ASP A 61 10.27 4.85 21.95
N ASP A 62 11.00 3.75 22.13
CA ASP A 62 11.91 3.22 21.11
C ASP A 62 11.14 2.79 19.85
N ALA A 63 10.02 2.08 20.05
CA ALA A 63 9.18 1.63 18.95
C ALA A 63 8.54 2.80 18.21
N THR A 64 8.06 3.81 18.94
CA THR A 64 7.52 5.05 18.38
C THR A 64 8.54 5.73 17.48
N THR A 65 9.76 5.95 17.99
CA THR A 65 10.84 6.59 17.23
C THR A 65 11.18 5.81 15.97
N LYS A 66 11.36 4.48 16.06
CA LYS A 66 11.74 3.65 14.92
C LYS A 66 10.64 3.55 13.85
N ILE A 67 9.36 3.56 14.24
CA ILE A 67 8.23 3.62 13.30
C ILE A 67 8.20 4.98 12.60
N ILE A 68 8.34 6.08 13.35
CA ILE A 68 8.40 7.44 12.80
C ILE A 68 9.56 7.56 11.80
N ASP A 69 10.74 7.03 12.13
CA ASP A 69 11.91 7.05 11.24
C ASP A 69 11.66 6.27 9.95
N ALA A 70 11.05 5.08 10.05
CA ALA A 70 10.70 4.28 8.88
C ALA A 70 9.70 5.01 7.97
N VAL A 71 8.65 5.58 8.56
CA VAL A 71 7.62 6.34 7.85
C VAL A 71 8.20 7.62 7.23
N ASN A 72 9.02 8.36 7.95
CA ASN A 72 9.65 9.58 7.46
C ASN A 72 10.64 9.33 6.32
N ALA A 73 11.41 8.24 6.39
CA ALA A 73 12.33 7.85 5.32
C ALA A 73 11.62 7.60 3.99
N ALA A 74 10.37 7.11 4.04
CA ALA A 74 9.55 6.86 2.85
C ALA A 74 8.43 7.90 2.65
N LYS A 75 8.36 8.98 3.45
CA LYS A 75 7.17 9.86 3.50
C LYS A 75 6.82 10.47 2.15
N THR A 76 7.82 10.97 1.43
CA THR A 76 7.62 11.55 0.10
C THR A 76 7.10 10.52 -0.89
N ASP A 77 7.64 9.30 -0.87
CA ASP A 77 7.19 8.22 -1.76
C ASP A 77 5.81 7.70 -1.36
N ILE A 78 5.53 7.56 -0.06
CA ILE A 78 4.21 7.23 0.48
C ILE A 78 3.20 8.27 0.01
N MET A 79 3.44 9.56 0.19
CA MET A 79 2.51 10.62 -0.22
C MET A 79 2.29 10.61 -1.73
N ARG A 80 3.36 10.50 -2.53
CA ARG A 80 3.26 10.44 -4.00
C ARG A 80 2.55 9.18 -4.50
N HIS A 81 2.71 8.06 -3.80
CA HIS A 81 1.93 6.84 -4.06
C HIS A 81 0.47 7.01 -3.65
N THR A 82 0.23 7.64 -2.49
CA THR A 82 -1.11 7.88 -1.95
C THR A 82 -1.92 8.79 -2.88
N ASP A 83 -1.26 9.69 -3.62
CA ASP A 83 -1.87 10.53 -4.65
C ASP A 83 -2.51 9.74 -5.80
N ARG A 84 -2.14 8.46 -5.96
CA ARG A 84 -2.72 7.54 -6.95
C ARG A 84 -3.95 6.81 -6.43
N LEU A 85 -4.17 6.74 -5.11
CA LEU A 85 -5.29 6.00 -4.54
C LEU A 85 -6.60 6.44 -5.17
N ALA A 86 -7.32 5.46 -5.71
CA ALA A 86 -8.62 5.69 -6.32
C ALA A 86 -9.67 6.28 -5.37
N THR A 87 -9.47 6.25 -4.05
CA THR A 87 -10.40 6.79 -3.04
C THR A 87 -9.78 7.97 -2.30
N ALA A 88 -10.37 9.16 -2.48
CA ALA A 88 -9.89 10.39 -1.87
C ALA A 88 -9.92 10.33 -0.33
N GLU A 89 -10.89 9.60 0.23
CA GLU A 89 -11.05 9.41 1.66
C GLU A 89 -9.89 8.60 2.26
N VAL A 90 -9.50 7.48 1.65
CA VAL A 90 -8.35 6.68 2.12
C VAL A 90 -7.08 7.50 1.98
N ARG A 91 -6.91 8.23 0.88
CA ARG A 91 -5.77 9.13 0.70
C ARG A 91 -5.66 10.17 1.81
N ALA A 92 -6.76 10.84 2.13
CA ALA A 92 -6.79 11.85 3.17
C ALA A 92 -6.46 11.25 4.55
N CYS A 93 -7.04 10.10 4.89
CA CYS A 93 -6.80 9.48 6.19
C CYS A 93 -5.38 8.88 6.31
N THR A 94 -4.84 8.28 5.25
CA THR A 94 -3.45 7.77 5.22
C THR A 94 -2.46 8.92 5.38
N THR A 95 -2.67 10.02 4.64
CA THR A 95 -1.83 11.23 4.77
C THR A 95 -1.88 11.79 6.18
N SER A 96 -3.07 11.89 6.77
CA SER A 96 -3.27 12.34 8.15
C SER A 96 -2.54 11.43 9.16
N ALA A 97 -2.64 10.11 9.01
CA ALA A 97 -1.97 9.16 9.89
C ALA A 97 -0.43 9.28 9.83
N VAL A 98 0.12 9.37 8.62
CA VAL A 98 1.57 9.53 8.36
C VAL A 98 2.11 10.85 8.90
N ILE A 99 1.33 11.93 8.86
CA ILE A 99 1.74 13.22 9.42
C ILE A 99 1.68 13.18 10.95
N ASN A 100 0.54 12.78 11.50
CA ASN A 100 0.27 12.93 12.93
C ASN A 100 1.02 11.90 13.81
N VAL A 101 1.50 10.78 13.25
CA VAL A 101 2.29 9.81 14.03
C VAL A 101 3.58 10.42 14.59
N ALA A 102 4.15 11.43 13.94
CA ALA A 102 5.34 12.12 14.42
C ALA A 102 5.13 12.82 15.77
N ASP A 103 3.89 13.23 16.07
CA ASP A 103 3.54 14.00 17.27
C ASP A 103 2.96 13.13 18.40
N ILE A 104 2.85 11.80 18.21
CA ILE A 104 2.10 10.93 19.12
C ILE A 104 2.57 11.00 20.59
N GLY A 105 3.88 11.19 20.81
CA GLY A 105 4.46 11.32 22.15
C GLY A 105 4.09 12.63 22.86
N ALA A 106 3.79 13.68 22.10
CA ALA A 106 3.40 15.00 22.63
C ALA A 106 1.88 15.15 22.81
N LEU A 107 1.08 14.22 22.27
CA LEU A 107 -0.37 14.25 22.40
C LEU A 107 -0.82 14.05 23.85
N SER A 108 -1.85 14.80 24.26
CA SER A 108 -2.60 14.53 25.49
C SER A 108 -3.28 13.15 25.41
N PRO A 109 -3.63 12.52 26.55
CA PRO A 109 -4.30 11.21 26.55
C PRO A 109 -5.53 11.15 25.63
N ASP A 110 -6.41 12.15 25.69
CA ASP A 110 -7.63 12.21 24.85
C ASP A 110 -7.29 12.35 23.37
N SER A 111 -6.32 13.21 23.02
CA SER A 111 -5.89 13.40 21.62
C SER A 111 -5.25 12.14 21.06
N ARG A 112 -4.51 11.40 21.89
CA ARG A 112 -3.89 10.12 21.52
C ARG A 112 -4.93 9.03 21.29
N GLN A 113 -5.96 8.95 22.12
CA GLN A 113 -7.09 8.04 21.89
C GLN A 113 -7.80 8.38 20.59
N LEU A 114 -8.10 9.66 20.34
CA LEU A 114 -8.73 10.11 19.09
C LEU A 114 -7.86 9.77 17.88
N PHE A 115 -6.55 10.00 17.94
CA PHE A 115 -5.62 9.61 16.88
C PHE A 115 -5.66 8.09 16.63
N ALA A 116 -5.64 7.28 17.68
CA ALA A 116 -5.71 5.82 17.57
C ALA A 116 -7.01 5.34 16.92
N LEU A 117 -8.15 5.96 17.25
CA LEU A 117 -9.44 5.68 16.63
C LEU A 117 -9.44 6.07 15.14
N ASN A 118 -9.02 7.29 14.81
CA ASN A 118 -8.96 7.76 13.42
C ASN A 118 -8.03 6.90 12.53
N ALA A 119 -6.88 6.49 13.06
CA ALA A 119 -5.98 5.60 12.34
C ALA A 119 -6.59 4.19 12.15
N THR A 120 -7.34 3.70 13.14
CA THR A 120 -8.11 2.44 13.04
C THR A 120 -9.19 2.56 11.96
N ASP A 121 -9.96 3.64 11.96
CA ASP A 121 -11.03 3.89 10.98
C ASP A 121 -10.49 3.95 9.56
N CYS A 122 -9.29 4.52 9.38
CA CYS A 122 -8.61 4.53 8.09
C CYS A 122 -8.28 3.12 7.58
N VAL A 123 -7.77 2.24 8.45
CA VAL A 123 -7.52 0.82 8.11
C VAL A 123 -8.83 0.12 7.76
N THR A 124 -9.87 0.30 8.57
CA THR A 124 -11.18 -0.33 8.34
C THR A 124 -11.84 0.16 7.05
N LEU A 125 -11.72 1.45 6.73
CA LEU A 125 -12.18 2.01 5.46
C LEU A 125 -11.45 1.36 4.28
N ALA A 126 -10.12 1.34 4.30
CA ALA A 126 -9.32 0.73 3.24
C ALA A 126 -9.63 -0.78 3.08
N GLN A 127 -9.78 -1.51 4.18
CA GLN A 127 -10.21 -2.91 4.18
C GLN A 127 -11.59 -3.10 3.53
N SER A 128 -12.57 -2.26 3.88
CA SER A 128 -13.91 -2.35 3.29
C SER A 128 -13.89 -2.14 1.77
N LEU A 129 -13.01 -1.27 1.30
CA LEU A 129 -12.82 -0.99 -0.11
C LEU A 129 -12.09 -2.13 -0.84
N LEU A 130 -11.14 -2.82 -0.19
CA LEU A 130 -10.44 -3.99 -0.77
C LEU A 130 -11.41 -5.09 -1.22
N ALA A 131 -12.55 -5.24 -0.53
CA ALA A 131 -13.58 -6.21 -0.89
C ALA A 131 -14.43 -5.80 -2.11
N THR A 132 -14.45 -4.51 -2.46
CA THR A 132 -15.39 -3.96 -3.46
C THR A 132 -14.71 -3.51 -4.75
N VAL A 133 -13.43 -3.10 -4.71
CA VAL A 133 -12.71 -2.67 -5.91
C VAL A 133 -12.54 -3.83 -6.89
N GLY A 134 -12.75 -3.61 -8.18
CA GLY A 134 -12.73 -4.67 -9.19
C GLY A 134 -11.34 -4.99 -9.78
N ASN A 135 -10.48 -3.98 -9.91
CA ASN A 135 -9.19 -4.12 -10.61
C ASN A 135 -8.02 -4.31 -9.63
N ALA A 136 -6.98 -5.03 -10.07
CA ALA A 136 -5.82 -5.35 -9.24
C ALA A 136 -4.97 -4.13 -8.86
N GLY A 137 -4.92 -3.09 -9.70
CA GLY A 137 -4.21 -1.84 -9.37
C GLY A 137 -4.80 -1.16 -8.13
N SER A 138 -6.12 -1.05 -8.05
CA SER A 138 -6.80 -0.51 -6.86
C SER A 138 -6.64 -1.40 -5.62
N VAL A 139 -6.55 -2.72 -5.79
CA VAL A 139 -6.21 -3.63 -4.68
C VAL A 139 -4.81 -3.34 -4.18
N ASP A 140 -3.87 -3.12 -5.08
CA ASP A 140 -2.48 -2.86 -4.74
C ASP A 140 -2.29 -1.54 -4.00
N GLU A 141 -2.91 -0.48 -4.52
CA GLU A 141 -3.01 0.83 -3.91
C GLU A 141 -3.59 0.77 -2.48
N LEU A 142 -4.74 0.13 -2.30
CA LEU A 142 -5.35 -0.05 -0.99
C LEU A 142 -4.51 -0.96 -0.08
N GLY A 143 -3.83 -1.97 -0.64
CA GLY A 143 -2.91 -2.85 0.08
C GLY A 143 -1.73 -2.08 0.67
N PHE A 144 -1.15 -1.15 -0.08
CA PHE A 144 -0.15 -0.21 0.42
C PHE A 144 -0.70 0.69 1.52
N ALA A 145 -1.90 1.27 1.33
CA ALA A 145 -2.52 2.13 2.34
C ALA A 145 -2.74 1.40 3.66
N VAL A 146 -3.31 0.18 3.61
CA VAL A 146 -3.50 -0.68 4.78
C VAL A 146 -2.16 -0.97 5.47
N ASN A 147 -1.13 -1.34 4.71
CA ASN A 147 0.14 -1.76 5.28
C ASN A 147 1.05 -0.61 5.77
N VAL A 148 0.83 0.61 5.28
CA VAL A 148 1.46 1.82 5.82
C VAL A 148 0.75 2.25 7.11
N VAL A 149 -0.59 2.30 7.11
CA VAL A 149 -1.36 2.78 8.26
C VAL A 149 -1.49 1.73 9.36
N GLY A 150 -1.47 0.44 9.03
CA GLY A 150 -1.60 -0.68 9.96
C GLY A 150 -0.67 -0.60 11.18
N PRO A 151 0.66 -0.57 11.01
CA PRO A 151 1.59 -0.46 12.14
C PRO A 151 1.46 0.88 12.88
N ILE A 152 1.08 1.97 12.22
CA ILE A 152 0.79 3.26 12.87
C ILE A 152 -0.43 3.14 13.79
N ALA A 153 -1.52 2.55 13.30
CA ALA A 153 -2.74 2.35 14.06
C ALA A 153 -2.52 1.39 15.24
N LEU A 154 -1.75 0.32 15.04
CA LEU A 154 -1.35 -0.61 16.09
C LEU A 154 -0.53 0.08 17.19
N LEU A 155 0.49 0.85 16.81
CA LEU A 155 1.28 1.68 17.74
C LEU A 155 0.38 2.67 18.49
N ALA A 156 -0.50 3.37 17.78
CA ALA A 156 -1.36 4.39 18.36
C ALA A 156 -2.32 3.81 19.40
N ARG A 157 -2.93 2.66 19.11
CA ARG A 157 -3.78 1.94 20.06
C ARG A 157 -3.01 1.49 21.30
N THR A 158 -1.83 0.90 21.12
CA THR A 158 -0.96 0.51 22.24
C THR A 158 -0.58 1.73 23.10
N SER A 159 -0.18 2.83 22.48
CA SER A 159 0.20 4.07 23.16
C SER A 159 -0.97 4.75 23.91
N ALA A 160 -2.20 4.51 23.45
CA ALA A 160 -3.45 4.96 24.08
C ALA A 160 -4.03 3.96 25.10
N GLY A 161 -3.40 2.81 25.34
CA GLY A 161 -3.91 1.77 26.23
C GLY A 161 -5.15 1.03 25.68
N LEU A 162 -5.38 1.06 24.37
CA LEU A 162 -6.51 0.41 23.70
C LEU A 162 -6.14 -1.00 23.23
N MET A 163 -7.11 -1.92 23.27
CA MET A 163 -6.92 -3.29 22.75
C MET A 163 -6.63 -3.30 21.24
N THR A 164 -5.70 -4.14 20.79
CA THR A 164 -5.32 -4.26 19.37
C THR A 164 -5.92 -5.47 18.64
N GLY A 165 -6.51 -6.44 19.36
CA GLY A 165 -6.95 -7.72 18.77
C GLY A 165 -7.93 -7.59 17.59
N GLY A 166 -8.91 -6.68 17.68
CA GLY A 166 -9.85 -6.41 16.57
C GLY A 166 -9.17 -5.79 15.35
N LEU A 167 -8.24 -4.85 15.57
CA LEU A 167 -7.44 -4.25 14.49
C LEU A 167 -6.50 -5.28 13.85
N ARG A 168 -5.84 -6.15 14.63
CA ARG A 168 -5.01 -7.25 14.10
C ARG A 168 -5.82 -8.17 13.20
N SER A 169 -7.03 -8.55 13.62
CA SER A 169 -7.94 -9.38 12.81
C SER A 169 -8.33 -8.69 11.50
N SER A 170 -8.56 -7.38 11.55
CA SER A 170 -8.89 -6.55 10.37
C SER A 170 -7.72 -6.50 9.38
N LEU A 171 -6.50 -6.27 9.88
CA LEU A 171 -5.27 -6.29 9.08
C LEU A 171 -5.01 -7.67 8.46
N THR A 172 -5.14 -8.75 9.24
CA THR A 172 -4.99 -10.12 8.73
C THR A 172 -5.96 -10.41 7.59
N SER A 173 -7.21 -9.96 7.71
CA SER A 173 -8.23 -10.11 6.66
C SER A 173 -7.89 -9.29 5.41
N ALA A 174 -7.43 -8.06 5.59
CA ALA A 174 -6.98 -7.20 4.48
C ALA A 174 -5.77 -7.80 3.74
N ASP A 175 -4.73 -8.23 4.47
CA ASP A 175 -3.52 -8.82 3.88
C ASP A 175 -3.81 -10.14 3.18
N SER A 176 -4.67 -10.99 3.74
CA SER A 176 -5.13 -12.21 3.07
C SER A 176 -5.85 -11.90 1.75
N THR A 177 -6.61 -10.80 1.70
CA THR A 177 -7.28 -10.32 0.48
C THR A 177 -6.26 -9.84 -0.54
N VAL A 178 -5.27 -9.05 -0.14
CA VAL A 178 -4.17 -8.58 -0.99
C VAL A 178 -3.43 -9.77 -1.60
N LEU A 179 -2.99 -10.73 -0.79
CA LEU A 179 -2.27 -11.91 -1.27
C LEU A 179 -3.09 -12.74 -2.25
N THR A 180 -4.38 -12.93 -1.96
CA THR A 180 -5.26 -13.70 -2.85
C THR A 180 -5.45 -13.00 -4.18
N ARG A 181 -5.65 -11.69 -4.17
CA ARG A 181 -6.04 -10.90 -5.36
C ARG A 181 -4.86 -10.41 -6.20
N LEU A 182 -3.67 -10.29 -5.62
CA LEU A 182 -2.45 -9.88 -6.32
C LEU A 182 -1.52 -11.05 -6.64
N LYS A 183 -1.94 -12.30 -6.37
CA LYS A 183 -1.15 -13.48 -6.73
C LYS A 183 -0.83 -13.46 -8.24
N PRO A 184 0.44 -13.55 -8.64
CA PRO A 184 0.82 -13.52 -10.05
C PRO A 184 0.41 -14.82 -10.76
N SER A 185 0.30 -14.76 -12.08
CA SER A 185 0.10 -15.94 -12.92
C SER A 185 1.45 -16.53 -13.31
N CYS A 186 1.67 -17.82 -13.06
CA CYS A 186 2.92 -18.51 -13.38
C CYS A 186 2.74 -19.53 -14.51
N ARG A 187 3.79 -19.70 -15.33
CA ARG A 187 3.88 -20.69 -16.39
C ARG A 187 5.22 -21.42 -16.31
N ASP A 188 5.18 -22.71 -16.62
CA ASP A 188 6.34 -23.58 -16.67
C ASP A 188 6.61 -23.98 -18.12
N ILE A 189 7.80 -23.66 -18.63
CA ILE A 189 8.18 -23.86 -20.04
C ILE A 189 9.36 -24.82 -20.10
N PRO A 190 9.15 -26.10 -20.46
CA PRO A 190 10.24 -27.03 -20.66
C PRO A 190 11.07 -26.63 -21.90
N LEU A 191 12.34 -26.31 -21.66
CA LEU A 191 13.33 -25.96 -22.68
C LEU A 191 13.98 -27.24 -23.21
N TRP A 192 13.32 -27.89 -24.17
CA TRP A 192 13.78 -29.18 -24.69
C TRP A 192 15.13 -29.11 -25.42
N GLY A 193 15.49 -27.97 -26.01
CA GLY A 193 16.75 -27.81 -26.78
C GLY A 193 17.09 -29.03 -27.65
N ASP A 194 18.33 -29.51 -27.50
CA ASP A 194 18.83 -30.76 -28.08
C ASP A 194 18.77 -31.96 -27.11
N ALA A 195 17.97 -31.88 -26.04
CA ALA A 195 17.89 -32.93 -25.03
C ALA A 195 17.36 -34.23 -25.65
N GLY A 196 18.24 -35.23 -25.74
CA GLY A 196 17.88 -36.57 -26.17
C GLY A 196 16.95 -37.28 -25.16
N PRO A 197 16.35 -38.42 -25.54
CA PRO A 197 15.51 -39.19 -24.64
C PRO A 197 16.21 -39.52 -23.31
N GLY A 198 15.59 -39.14 -22.18
CA GLY A 198 16.10 -39.41 -20.83
C GLY A 198 17.15 -38.42 -20.32
N GLN A 199 17.53 -37.41 -21.11
CA GLN A 199 18.38 -36.32 -20.66
C GLN A 199 17.62 -35.37 -19.72
N PRO A 200 18.33 -34.67 -18.81
CA PRO A 200 17.72 -33.60 -18.03
C PRO A 200 17.24 -32.47 -18.95
N VAL A 201 16.13 -31.86 -18.56
CA VAL A 201 15.46 -30.76 -19.26
C VAL A 201 15.32 -29.61 -18.28
N GLU A 202 15.78 -28.44 -18.68
CA GLU A 202 15.53 -27.21 -17.95
C GLU A 202 14.08 -26.80 -18.14
N VAL A 203 13.39 -26.47 -17.05
CA VAL A 203 12.05 -25.89 -17.08
C VAL A 203 12.18 -24.47 -16.60
N GLU A 204 11.95 -23.53 -17.51
CA GLU A 204 11.90 -22.11 -17.22
C GLU A 204 10.56 -21.78 -16.55
N ILE A 205 10.64 -21.10 -15.42
CA ILE A 205 9.50 -20.64 -14.64
C ILE A 205 9.35 -19.15 -14.88
N ILE A 206 8.17 -18.72 -15.30
CA ILE A 206 7.88 -17.29 -15.49
C ILE A 206 6.59 -16.94 -14.77
N CYS A 207 6.68 -16.04 -13.79
CA CYS A 207 5.52 -15.47 -13.11
C CYS A 207 5.30 -14.03 -13.59
N THR A 208 4.04 -13.64 -13.81
CA THR A 208 3.67 -12.28 -14.25
C THR A 208 2.66 -11.69 -13.27
N ALA A 209 3.02 -10.56 -12.66
CA ALA A 209 2.16 -9.78 -11.78
C ALA A 209 1.15 -8.94 -12.57
N TYR A 210 0.17 -8.36 -11.89
CA TYR A 210 -0.92 -7.60 -12.52
C TYR A 210 -0.43 -6.37 -13.32
N ASN A 211 0.71 -5.80 -12.91
CA ASN A 211 1.35 -4.64 -13.54
C ASN A 211 2.26 -5.03 -14.73
N GLY A 212 2.29 -6.31 -15.11
CA GLY A 212 3.13 -6.84 -16.18
C GLY A 212 4.58 -7.14 -15.79
N ALA A 213 4.99 -6.86 -14.54
CA ALA A 213 6.31 -7.25 -14.05
C ALA A 213 6.47 -8.77 -14.06
N GLN A 214 7.65 -9.23 -14.45
CA GLN A 214 7.98 -10.64 -14.55
C GLN A 214 9.06 -11.03 -13.56
N GLY A 215 8.90 -12.19 -12.95
CA GLY A 215 9.93 -12.88 -12.19
C GLY A 215 10.23 -14.21 -12.84
N TYR A 216 11.49 -14.64 -12.73
CA TYR A 216 12.01 -15.81 -13.44
C TYR A 216 12.69 -16.75 -12.45
N ASP A 217 12.58 -18.05 -12.72
CA ASP A 217 13.37 -19.07 -12.04
C ASP A 217 13.55 -20.26 -13.00
N SER A 218 14.35 -21.25 -12.65
CA SER A 218 14.54 -22.44 -13.46
C SER A 218 14.81 -23.67 -12.60
N VAL A 219 14.30 -24.82 -13.04
CA VAL A 219 14.60 -26.12 -12.41
C VAL A 219 14.99 -27.13 -13.47
N VAL A 220 15.93 -28.03 -13.15
CA VAL A 220 16.36 -29.09 -14.05
C VAL A 220 15.69 -30.40 -13.65
N LEU A 221 14.88 -30.95 -14.54
CA LEU A 221 14.07 -32.16 -14.29
C LEU A 221 14.40 -33.27 -15.28
N ARG A 222 14.24 -34.53 -14.86
CA ARG A 222 14.28 -35.69 -15.77
C ARG A 222 12.87 -36.09 -16.19
N ILE A 223 12.37 -35.48 -17.26
CA ILE A 223 11.01 -35.64 -17.78
C ILE A 223 11.01 -36.08 -19.24
N LYS A 224 9.92 -36.72 -19.70
CA LYS A 224 9.71 -37.07 -21.11
C LYS A 224 8.74 -36.10 -21.77
N ARG A 225 8.87 -35.87 -23.08
CA ARG A 225 7.94 -35.03 -23.84
C ARG A 225 6.52 -35.57 -23.73
N GLY A 226 5.57 -34.71 -23.37
CA GLY A 226 4.16 -35.06 -23.15
C GLY A 226 3.86 -35.60 -21.75
N GLN A 227 4.86 -35.81 -20.89
CA GLN A 227 4.64 -36.11 -19.48
C GLN A 227 4.20 -34.84 -18.73
N PRO A 228 3.20 -34.91 -17.84
CA PRO A 228 2.89 -33.80 -16.94
C PRO A 228 4.11 -33.43 -16.09
N LEU A 229 4.32 -32.14 -15.88
CA LEU A 229 5.36 -31.66 -14.98
C LEU A 229 5.03 -32.08 -13.54
N PRO A 230 6.04 -32.46 -12.73
CA PRO A 230 5.85 -32.58 -11.29
C PRO A 230 5.50 -31.20 -10.70
N PRO A 231 5.02 -31.13 -9.45
CA PRO A 231 4.90 -29.86 -8.76
C PRO A 231 6.23 -29.11 -8.73
N ILE A 232 6.22 -27.86 -9.18
CA ILE A 232 7.37 -26.96 -9.19
C ILE A 232 7.10 -25.85 -8.17
N ASP A 233 8.13 -25.48 -7.40
CA ASP A 233 8.06 -24.34 -6.51
C ASP A 233 8.23 -23.05 -7.33
N HIS A 234 7.28 -22.13 -7.19
CA HIS A 234 7.26 -20.85 -7.88
C HIS A 234 7.73 -19.69 -6.99
N THR A 235 8.14 -19.95 -5.74
CA THR A 235 8.32 -18.90 -4.72
C THR A 235 9.27 -17.79 -5.16
N SER A 236 10.45 -18.12 -5.72
CA SER A 236 11.42 -17.10 -6.16
C SER A 236 10.85 -16.24 -7.30
N ALA A 237 10.31 -16.87 -8.34
CA ALA A 237 9.71 -16.16 -9.46
C ALA A 237 8.48 -15.32 -9.05
N ILE A 238 7.69 -15.78 -8.08
CA ILE A 238 6.58 -15.00 -7.51
C ILE A 238 7.11 -13.76 -6.79
N ASP A 239 8.08 -13.93 -5.89
CA ASP A 239 8.63 -12.84 -5.07
C ASP A 239 9.29 -11.77 -5.95
N ASP A 240 9.99 -12.16 -7.01
CA ASP A 240 10.54 -11.24 -8.01
C ASP A 240 9.44 -10.48 -8.77
N ALA A 241 8.43 -11.20 -9.27
CA ALA A 241 7.33 -10.59 -10.06
C ALA A 241 6.53 -9.56 -9.27
N VAL A 242 6.35 -9.77 -7.96
CA VAL A 242 5.51 -8.92 -7.09
C VAL A 242 6.32 -7.94 -6.23
N SER A 243 7.64 -7.90 -6.39
CA SER A 243 8.58 -7.12 -5.56
C SER A 243 8.23 -5.63 -5.43
N ALA A 244 7.62 -5.03 -6.46
CA ALA A 244 7.22 -3.62 -6.50
C ALA A 244 5.71 -3.40 -6.23
N THR A 245 5.03 -4.36 -5.61
CA THR A 245 3.61 -4.29 -5.22
C THR A 245 3.46 -4.31 -3.70
N SER A 246 2.25 -4.25 -3.18
CA SER A 246 1.89 -4.42 -1.77
C SER A 246 1.92 -5.89 -1.31
N TYR A 247 2.03 -6.84 -2.24
CA TYR A 247 2.06 -8.28 -1.94
C TYR A 247 3.18 -8.69 -0.97
N PRO A 248 4.46 -8.26 -1.14
CA PRO A 248 5.53 -8.63 -0.21
C PRO A 248 5.28 -8.12 1.21
N VAL A 249 4.68 -6.94 1.35
CA VAL A 249 4.36 -6.36 2.65
C VAL A 249 3.26 -7.17 3.33
N ALA A 250 2.17 -7.48 2.62
CA ALA A 250 1.10 -8.32 3.14
C ALA A 250 1.62 -9.71 3.54
N LYS A 251 2.49 -10.33 2.73
CA LYS A 251 3.11 -11.64 3.01
C LYS A 251 3.91 -11.61 4.31
N ALA A 252 4.67 -10.56 4.55
CA ALA A 252 5.50 -10.40 5.73
C ALA A 252 4.73 -9.92 6.98
N ALA A 253 3.65 -9.16 6.81
CA ALA A 253 2.81 -8.69 7.90
C ALA A 253 2.00 -9.82 8.54
N LEU A 254 1.53 -10.80 7.76
CA LEU A 254 0.67 -11.88 8.27
C LEU A 254 1.24 -12.62 9.49
N PRO A 255 2.49 -13.14 9.50
CA PRO A 255 3.05 -13.79 10.68
C PRO A 255 3.08 -12.90 11.92
N VAL A 256 3.33 -11.59 11.73
CA VAL A 256 3.34 -10.58 12.81
C VAL A 256 1.93 -10.34 13.36
N LEU A 257 0.91 -10.42 12.52
CA LEU A 257 -0.48 -10.15 12.92
C LEU A 257 -1.16 -11.34 13.59
N THR A 258 -0.69 -12.56 13.33
CA THR A 258 -1.26 -13.80 13.89
C THR A 258 -0.56 -14.36 15.12
N SER A 259 0.59 -13.80 15.52
CA SER A 259 1.37 -14.25 16.70
C SER A 259 0.79 -13.77 18.04
#